data_AF-A0ABD0PJF3-F1
#
_entry.id   AF-A0ABD0PJF3-F1
#
_cell.length_a   1.000
_cell.length_b   1.000
_cell.length_c   1.000
_cell.angle_alpha   90.00
_cell.angle_beta   90.00
_cell.angle_gamma   90.00
#
_symmetry.space_group_name_H-M   'P 1'
#
loop_
_entity.id
_entity.type
_entity.pdbx_description
1 polymer ?
#
loop_
_entity_poly.entity_id
_entity_poly.type
_entity_poly.pdbx_seq_one_letter_code
_entity_poly.pdbx_strand_id
1 'polypeptide(L)' 'ARPMTRYLPIRKEEFDLRCHIESSGHSVDTCYHVILTEKMCKGYLVKMGGKIKSWRKRWFVFDRLKRTFSYYA' A
#
# COMPACT_ATOMS: atom_id res chain seq x y z
N ALA A 1 -17.63 -0.97 12.63
CA ALA A 1 -16.55 -1.94 12.36
C ALA A 1 -15.33 -1.17 11.86
N ARG A 2 -14.14 -1.32 12.46
CA ARG A 2 -12.92 -0.68 11.94
C ARG A 2 -12.55 -1.37 10.61
N PRO A 3 -12.63 -0.69 9.46
CA PRO A 3 -12.41 -1.32 8.16
C PRO A 3 -10.93 -1.69 8.04
N MET A 4 -10.64 -2.99 7.90
CA MET A 4 -9.38 -3.66 7.50
C MET A 4 -8.06 -2.85 7.62
N THR A 5 -7.88 -2.10 8.69
CA THR A 5 -6.65 -1.36 8.98
C THR A 5 -5.90 -2.20 9.99
N ARG A 6 -5.29 -3.30 9.52
CA ARG A 6 -4.27 -3.97 10.30
C ARG A 6 -3.04 -3.09 10.25
N TYR A 7 -2.72 -2.50 11.40
CA TYR A 7 -1.45 -1.82 11.60
C TYR A 7 -0.33 -2.81 11.26
N LEU A 8 0.63 -2.40 10.43
CA LEU A 8 1.86 -3.15 10.14
C LEU A 8 2.86 -2.86 11.26
N PRO A 9 2.91 -3.66 12.36
CA PRO A 9 3.70 -3.32 13.53
C PRO A 9 5.16 -3.76 13.37
N ILE A 10 5.44 -4.60 12.36
CA ILE A 10 6.69 -5.31 12.21
C ILE A 10 7.66 -4.45 11.41
N ARG A 11 8.60 -3.85 12.12
CA ARG A 11 9.69 -3.02 11.57
C ARG A 11 10.95 -3.82 11.26
N LYS A 12 10.91 -5.15 11.36
CA LYS A 12 12.05 -6.03 11.06
C LYS A 12 12.50 -5.84 9.61
N GLU A 13 13.80 -5.84 9.39
CA GLU A 13 14.40 -5.61 8.07
C GLU A 13 14.06 -6.75 7.10
N GLU A 14 14.10 -7.98 7.61
CA GLU A 14 13.74 -9.24 6.94
C GLU A 14 12.24 -9.41 6.66
N PHE A 15 11.38 -8.48 7.09
CA PHE A 15 9.95 -8.60 6.85
C PHE A 15 9.62 -8.65 5.35
N ASP A 16 8.83 -9.64 4.96
CA ASP A 16 8.26 -9.83 3.65
C ASP A 16 6.81 -9.32 3.62
N LEU A 17 6.61 -8.21 2.91
CA LEU A 17 5.31 -7.57 2.74
C LEU A 17 4.33 -8.43 1.94
N ARG A 18 4.80 -9.16 0.92
CA ARG A 18 3.94 -9.99 0.07
C ARG A 18 3.38 -11.14 0.89
N CYS A 19 4.25 -11.91 1.53
CA CYS A 19 3.86 -13.02 2.39
C CYS A 19 2.92 -12.54 3.53
N HIS A 20 3.16 -11.37 4.10
CA HIS A 20 2.27 -10.80 5.11
C HIS A 20 0.86 -10.49 4.59
N ILE A 21 0.75 -9.95 3.37
CA ILE A 21 -0.54 -9.64 2.75
C ILE A 21 -1.29 -10.92 2.40
N GLU A 22 -0.59 -11.92 1.83
CA GLU A 22 -1.17 -13.22 1.47
C GLU A 22 -1.64 -13.98 2.72
N SER A 23 -0.81 -14.07 3.77
CA SER A 23 -1.19 -14.66 5.06
C SER A 23 -2.31 -13.91 5.78
N SER A 24 -2.58 -12.66 5.38
CA SER A 24 -3.74 -11.90 5.84
C SER A 24 -5.03 -12.22 5.08
N GLY A 25 -5.00 -13.15 4.12
CA GLY A 25 -6.15 -13.60 3.35
C GLY A 25 -6.41 -12.79 2.07
N HIS A 26 -5.45 -11.98 1.62
CA HIS A 26 -5.58 -11.22 0.38
C HIS A 26 -4.98 -11.97 -0.81
N SER A 27 -5.77 -12.20 -1.85
CA SER A 27 -5.33 -12.83 -3.10
C SER A 27 -4.62 -11.82 -4.01
N VAL A 28 -3.30 -11.71 -3.86
CA VAL A 28 -2.46 -10.76 -4.62
C VAL A 28 -2.57 -11.01 -6.13
N ASP A 29 -2.65 -12.27 -6.57
CA ASP A 29 -2.69 -12.64 -7.99
C ASP A 29 -3.96 -12.17 -8.71
N THR A 30 -5.01 -11.86 -7.96
CA THR A 30 -6.27 -11.31 -8.50
C THR A 30 -6.26 -9.77 -8.57
N CYS A 31 -5.25 -9.12 -8.00
CA CYS A 31 -5.16 -7.67 -7.87
C CYS A 31 -4.26 -7.03 -8.94
N TYR A 32 -4.57 -7.23 -10.23
CA TYR A 32 -3.70 -6.84 -11.36
C TYR A 32 -3.29 -5.35 -11.40
N HIS A 33 -4.09 -4.47 -10.80
CA HIS A 33 -3.82 -3.04 -10.70
C HIS A 33 -2.77 -2.65 -9.62
N VAL A 34 -2.28 -3.63 -8.85
CA VAL A 34 -1.31 -3.44 -7.77
C VAL A 34 -0.03 -4.19 -8.11
N ILE A 35 1.10 -3.51 -7.94
CA ILE A 35 2.44 -4.10 -8.06
C ILE A 35 2.95 -4.33 -6.64
N LEU A 36 3.11 -5.59 -6.26
CA LEU A 36 3.54 -5.99 -4.92
C LEU A 36 4.85 -6.79 -4.98
N THR A 37 5.78 -6.41 -4.11
CA THR A 37 7.02 -7.14 -3.81
C THR A 37 7.17 -7.29 -2.30
N GLU A 38 8.18 -8.02 -1.85
CA GLU A 38 8.50 -8.18 -0.43
C GLU A 38 8.76 -6.84 0.29
N LYS A 39 9.17 -5.80 -0.46
CA LYS A 39 9.59 -4.51 0.11
C LYS A 39 8.77 -3.32 -0.38
N MET A 40 7.93 -3.48 -1.40
CA MET A 40 7.14 -2.37 -1.96
C MET A 40 5.72 -2.80 -2.33
N CYS A 41 4.78 -1.87 -2.19
CA CYS A 41 3.43 -1.99 -2.75
C CYS A 41 3.11 -0.71 -3.52
N LYS A 42 2.66 -0.84 -4.77
CA LYS A 42 2.36 0.29 -5.65
C LYS A 42 1.02 0.08 -6.32
N GLY A 43 0.27 1.15 -6.53
CA GLY A 43 -1.03 1.06 -7.16
C GLY A 43 -1.75 2.40 -7.20
N TYR A 44 -2.82 2.46 -7.96
CA TYR A 44 -3.67 3.65 -7.97
C TYR A 44 -4.64 3.63 -6.79
N LEU A 45 -4.67 4.74 -6.04
CA LEU A 45 -5.73 5.04 -5.08
C LEU A 45 -6.30 6.42 -5.39
N VAL A 46 -7.49 6.68 -4.86
CA VAL A 46 -8.13 7.98 -4.93
C VAL A 46 -7.95 8.67 -3.59
N LYS A 47 -7.42 9.89 -3.60
CA LYS A 47 -7.27 10.70 -2.38
C LYS A 47 -7.91 12.07 -2.53
N MET A 48 -8.33 12.64 -1.41
CA MET A 48 -8.80 14.01 -1.37
C MET A 48 -7.63 14.99 -1.49
N GLY A 49 -7.82 16.07 -2.25
CA GLY A 49 -6.89 17.20 -2.32
C GLY A 49 -6.84 18.01 -1.02
N GLY A 50 -5.71 18.69 -0.78
CA GLY A 50 -5.49 19.47 0.45
C GLY A 50 -6.33 20.74 0.50
N LYS A 51 -5.98 21.72 -0.36
CA LYS A 51 -6.68 23.01 -0.50
C LYS A 51 -8.04 22.85 -1.18
N ILE A 52 -8.07 22.18 -2.33
CA ILE A 52 -9.29 21.87 -3.07
C ILE A 52 -9.69 20.44 -2.74
N LYS A 53 -10.85 20.25 -2.12
CA LYS A 53 -11.34 18.95 -1.62
C LYS A 53 -11.87 18.01 -2.73
N SER A 54 -11.35 18.13 -3.94
CA SER A 54 -11.64 17.18 -5.02
C SER A 54 -10.94 15.85 -4.79
N TRP A 55 -11.60 14.75 -5.11
CA TRP A 55 -11.01 13.42 -5.14
C TRP A 55 -10.23 13.22 -6.44
N ARG A 56 -8.98 12.78 -6.34
CA ARG A 56 -8.09 12.58 -7.50
C ARG A 56 -7.40 11.22 -7.43
N LYS A 57 -7.37 10.52 -8.56
CA LYS A 57 -6.56 9.31 -8.74
C LYS A 57 -5.07 9.68 -8.72
N ARG A 58 -4.28 8.96 -7.94
CA ARG A 58 -2.83 9.14 -7.82
C ARG A 58 -2.15 7.78 -7.76
N TRP A 59 -0.94 7.71 -8.31
CA TRP A 59 -0.11 6.51 -8.20
C TRP A 59 0.60 6.53 -6.84
N PHE A 60 0.22 5.62 -5.94
CA PHE A 60 0.82 5.51 -4.61
C PHE A 60 1.95 4.50 -4.61
N VAL A 61 2.97 4.78 -3.83
CA VAL A 61 4.14 3.93 -3.61
C VAL A 61 4.40 3.84 -2.11
N PHE A 62 4.19 2.65 -1.56
CA PHE A 62 4.67 2.28 -0.23
C PHE A 62 6.02 1.56 -0.40
N ASP A 63 7.08 2.12 0.18
CA ASP A 63 8.45 1.62 0.08
C ASP A 63 9.01 1.38 1.47
N ARG A 64 9.28 0.11 1.80
CA ARG A 64 9.82 -0.28 3.11
C ARG A 64 11.32 0.02 3.24
N LEU A 65 12.08 -0.03 2.15
CA LEU A 65 13.53 0.24 2.17
C LEU A 65 13.76 1.73 2.43
N LYS A 66 13.04 2.59 1.70
CA LYS A 66 13.11 4.05 1.90
C LYS A 66 12.30 4.54 3.10
N ARG A 67 11.45 3.68 3.68
CA ARG A 67 10.52 4.01 4.76
C ARG A 67 9.59 5.18 4.40
N THR A 68 9.08 5.18 3.17
CA THR A 68 8.22 6.24 2.67
C THR A 68 6.86 5.70 2.21
N PHE A 69 5.87 6.59 2.31
CA PHE A 69 4.59 6.45 1.62
C PHE A 69 4.39 7.71 0.78
N SER A 70 4.54 7.58 -0.52
CA SER A 70 4.57 8.69 -1.47
C SER A 70 3.51 8.51 -2.54
N TYR A 71 3.17 9.59 -3.25
CA TYR A 71 2.26 9.53 -4.39
C TYR A 71 2.68 10.48 -5.51
N TYR A 72 2.30 10.13 -6.74
CA TYR A 72 2.61 10.85 -7.97
C TYR A 72 1.33 11.17 -8.76
N ALA A 73 1.37 12.27 -9.53
CA ALA A 73 0.25 12.79 -10.31
C ALA A 73 0.10 12.07 -11.65
#